data_AF-A0A0C3Q4P0-F1
#
_entry.id   AF-A0A0C3Q4P0-F1
#
_cell.length_a   1.000
_cell.length_b   1.000
_cell.length_c   1.000
_cell.angle_alpha   90.00
_cell.angle_beta   90.00
_cell.angle_gamma   90.00
#
_symmetry.space_group_name_H-M   'P 1'
#
loop_
_entity.id
_entity.type
_entity.pdbx_description
1 polymer ?
#
loop_
_entity_poly.entity_id
_entity_poly.type
_entity_poly.pdbx_seq_one_letter_code
_entity_poly.pdbx_strand_id
1 'polypeptide(L)'
;HIVVPYFQKLRTDRNLPNQRCILYIDCWSVHKSTEFLDWIRGTFPWIYVQFCPGGCTSIFQPCDALPQRVLKTAIKHACHADVVNEALQLLKTRGDGEVVLLDRTVGTLRDRTPHWLIKAHDAINKQSLIKKV
;
A
#
# COMPACT_ATOMS: atom_id res chain seq x y z
N HIS A 1 -5.73 -17.34 -0.03
CA HIS A 1 -6.95 -17.05 -0.81
C HIS A 1 -7.82 -16.02 -0.08
N ILE A 2 -7.78 -14.73 -0.47
CA ILE A 2 -8.50 -13.65 0.26
C ILE A 2 -9.70 -13.11 -0.54
N VAL A 3 -9.57 -13.00 -1.87
CA VAL A 3 -10.58 -12.35 -2.74
C VAL A 3 -11.92 -13.11 -2.79
N VAL A 4 -11.89 -14.42 -3.01
CA VAL A 4 -13.11 -15.23 -3.16
C VAL A 4 -13.96 -15.25 -1.88
N PRO A 5 -13.40 -15.55 -0.69
CA PRO A 5 -14.17 -15.47 0.56
C PRO A 5 -14.77 -14.07 0.80
N TYR A 6 -14.04 -13.01 0.47
CA TYR A 6 -14.53 -11.64 0.59
C TYR A 6 -15.75 -11.37 -0.30
N PHE A 7 -15.69 -11.74 -1.59
CA PHE A 7 -16.83 -11.56 -2.48
C PHE A 7 -18.03 -12.43 -2.10
N GLN A 8 -17.80 -13.67 -1.69
CA GLN A 8 -18.88 -14.55 -1.22
C GLN A 8 -19.59 -13.96 0.00
N LYS A 9 -18.83 -13.46 0.98
CA LYS A 9 -19.38 -12.76 2.13
C LYS A 9 -20.21 -11.55 1.70
N LEU A 10 -19.68 -10.69 0.81
CA LEU A 10 -20.43 -9.53 0.32
C LEU A 10 -21.72 -9.89 -0.41
N ARG A 11 -21.75 -11.00 -1.16
CA ARG A 11 -22.96 -11.48 -1.85
C ARG A 11 -24.01 -11.93 -0.85
N THR A 12 -23.60 -12.65 0.19
CA THR A 12 -24.49 -13.06 1.28
C THR A 12 -25.03 -11.84 2.03
N ASP A 13 -24.14 -10.95 2.49
CA ASP A 13 -24.49 -9.77 3.29
C ASP A 13 -25.44 -8.81 2.55
N ARG A 14 -25.37 -8.76 1.21
CA ARG A 14 -26.23 -7.91 0.38
C ARG A 14 -27.40 -8.63 -0.27
N ASN A 15 -27.61 -9.91 0.01
CA ASN A 15 -28.63 -10.74 -0.64
C ASN A 15 -28.55 -10.74 -2.17
N LEU A 16 -27.34 -10.87 -2.71
CA LEU A 16 -27.01 -10.84 -4.14
C LEU A 16 -26.33 -12.15 -4.61
N PRO A 17 -27.01 -13.31 -4.48
CA PRO A 17 -26.39 -14.63 -4.64
C PRO A 17 -25.93 -14.94 -6.07
N ASN A 18 -26.43 -14.22 -7.08
CA ASN A 18 -26.08 -14.38 -8.50
C ASN A 18 -25.24 -13.23 -9.07
N GLN A 19 -24.91 -12.22 -8.26
CA GLN A 19 -24.14 -11.07 -8.71
C GLN A 19 -22.74 -11.47 -9.16
N ARG A 20 -22.33 -11.00 -10.34
CA ARG A 20 -20.96 -11.12 -10.82
C ARG A 20 -20.09 -10.02 -10.21
N CYS A 21 -18.81 -10.29 -10.02
CA CYS A 21 -17.87 -9.40 -9.35
C CYS A 21 -16.78 -8.95 -10.32
N ILE A 22 -16.24 -7.74 -10.11
CA ILE A 22 -15.07 -7.26 -10.82
C ILE A 22 -13.89 -7.29 -9.84
N LEU A 23 -12.83 -8.01 -10.23
CA LEU A 23 -11.54 -7.96 -9.59
C LEU A 23 -10.69 -6.91 -10.34
N TYR A 24 -10.63 -5.70 -9.77
CA TYR A 24 -9.83 -4.61 -10.30
C TYR A 24 -8.40 -4.67 -9.76
N ILE A 25 -7.41 -4.92 -10.62
CA ILE A 25 -6.02 -5.19 -10.22
C ILE A 25 -5.00 -4.49 -11.11
N ASP A 26 -3.78 -4.35 -10.62
CA ASP A 26 -2.68 -3.80 -11.39
C ASP A 26 -2.28 -4.67 -12.59
N CYS A 27 -1.87 -4.02 -13.67
CA CYS A 27 -1.41 -4.63 -14.91
C CYS A 27 0.06 -5.09 -14.85
N TRP A 28 0.38 -6.00 -13.91
CA TRP A 28 1.71 -6.63 -13.80
C TRP A 28 1.82 -7.88 -14.68
N SER A 29 3.06 -8.26 -15.05
CA SER A 29 3.33 -9.46 -15.86
C SER A 29 2.68 -10.72 -15.27
N VAL A 30 2.77 -10.89 -13.95
CA VAL A 30 2.17 -12.02 -13.22
C VAL A 30 0.64 -12.04 -13.30
N HIS A 31 -0.03 -10.89 -13.30
CA HIS A 31 -1.49 -10.81 -13.40
C HIS A 31 -2.00 -10.91 -14.83
N LYS A 32 -1.12 -10.67 -15.82
CA LYS A 32 -1.42 -10.82 -17.25
C LYS A 32 -1.12 -12.22 -17.78
N SER A 33 -0.58 -13.11 -16.95
CA SER A 33 -0.21 -14.45 -17.38
C SER A 33 -1.46 -15.22 -17.84
N THR A 34 -1.32 -15.98 -18.92
CA THR A 34 -2.40 -16.83 -19.46
C THR A 34 -2.86 -17.85 -18.44
N GLU A 35 -1.92 -18.42 -17.69
CA GLU A 35 -2.19 -19.40 -16.64
C GLU A 35 -3.11 -18.82 -15.57
N PHE A 36 -2.84 -17.60 -15.11
CA PHE A 36 -3.69 -16.93 -14.13
C PHE A 36 -5.09 -16.60 -14.70
N LEU A 37 -5.13 -16.03 -15.90
CA LEU A 37 -6.38 -15.62 -16.55
C LEU A 37 -7.29 -16.80 -16.90
N ASP A 38 -6.72 -17.90 -17.35
CA ASP A 38 -7.47 -19.11 -17.67
C ASP A 38 -7.93 -19.83 -16.39
N TRP A 39 -7.05 -19.90 -15.38
CA TRP A 39 -7.41 -20.45 -14.08
C TRP A 39 -8.57 -19.69 -13.43
N ILE A 40 -8.54 -18.36 -13.39
CA ILE A 40 -9.62 -17.58 -12.75
C ILE A 40 -10.92 -17.65 -13.56
N ARG A 41 -10.83 -17.65 -14.89
CA ARG A 41 -12.01 -17.79 -15.77
C ARG A 41 -12.68 -19.15 -15.62
N GLY A 42 -11.90 -20.23 -15.50
CA GLY A 42 -12.42 -21.59 -15.32
C GLY A 42 -12.92 -21.86 -13.90
N THR A 43 -12.17 -21.42 -12.89
CA THR A 43 -12.46 -21.72 -11.48
C THR A 43 -13.53 -20.80 -10.90
N PHE A 44 -13.55 -19.52 -11.29
CA PHE A 44 -14.45 -18.50 -10.76
C PHE A 44 -15.08 -17.67 -11.90
N PRO A 45 -15.94 -18.27 -12.75
CA PRO A 45 -16.50 -17.60 -13.94
C PRO A 45 -17.37 -16.37 -13.64
N TRP A 46 -17.75 -16.17 -12.37
CA TRP A 46 -18.49 -15.00 -11.89
C TRP A 46 -17.57 -13.82 -11.52
N ILE A 47 -16.24 -13.98 -11.59
CA ILE A 47 -15.25 -12.92 -11.38
C ILE A 47 -14.69 -12.47 -12.74
N TYR A 48 -14.85 -11.19 -13.04
CA TYR A 48 -14.18 -10.54 -14.17
C TYR A 48 -12.93 -9.82 -13.72
N VAL A 49 -11.79 -10.14 -14.33
CA VAL A 49 -10.56 -9.39 -14.09
C VAL A 49 -10.58 -8.13 -14.95
N GLN A 50 -10.39 -6.99 -14.30
CA GLN A 50 -10.19 -5.71 -14.97
C GLN A 50 -8.88 -5.10 -14.52
N PHE A 51 -8.06 -4.68 -15.49
CA PHE A 51 -6.76 -4.11 -15.20
C PHE A 51 -6.84 -2.59 -15.02
N CYS A 52 -6.11 -2.07 -14.05
CA CYS A 52 -5.73 -0.67 -14.06
C CYS A 52 -4.81 -0.41 -15.26
N PRO A 53 -5.06 0.63 -16.09
CA PRO A 53 -4.14 1.02 -17.15
C PRO A 53 -2.72 1.23 -16.60
N GLY A 54 -1.73 0.82 -17.39
CA GLY A 54 -0.32 0.96 -17.01
C GLY A 54 0.04 2.42 -16.75
N GLY A 55 0.77 2.68 -15.65
CA GLY A 55 1.13 4.04 -15.24
C GLY A 55 -0.01 4.83 -14.57
N CYS A 56 -1.23 4.27 -14.47
CA CYS A 56 -2.37 4.95 -13.86
C CYS A 56 -2.78 4.41 -12.49
N THR A 57 -2.01 3.50 -11.87
CA THR A 57 -2.33 2.92 -10.55
C THR A 57 -2.59 3.98 -9.48
N SER A 58 -1.77 5.04 -9.43
CA SER A 58 -1.94 6.15 -8.47
C SER A 58 -3.20 6.99 -8.69
N ILE A 59 -3.85 6.85 -9.84
CA ILE A 59 -5.03 7.62 -10.24
C ILE A 59 -6.28 6.75 -10.16
N PHE A 60 -6.26 5.56 -10.78
CA PHE A 60 -7.44 4.74 -10.97
C PHE A 60 -7.56 3.58 -9.99
N GLN A 61 -6.50 3.17 -9.28
CA GLN A 61 -6.60 2.12 -8.28
C GLN A 61 -7.01 2.74 -6.93
N PRO A 62 -8.25 2.54 -6.44
CA PRO A 62 -8.76 3.28 -5.28
C PRO A 62 -7.92 3.08 -4.01
N CYS A 63 -7.35 1.88 -3.84
CA CYS A 63 -6.47 1.57 -2.73
C CYS A 63 -5.17 2.41 -2.77
N ASP A 64 -4.68 2.75 -3.95
CA ASP A 64 -3.43 3.52 -4.11
C ASP A 64 -3.70 5.02 -3.97
N ALA A 65 -4.78 5.49 -4.60
CA ALA A 65 -5.18 6.89 -4.59
C ALA A 65 -5.57 7.39 -3.19
N LEU A 66 -6.07 6.50 -2.32
CA LEU A 66 -6.60 6.87 -1.00
C LEU A 66 -5.77 6.30 0.15
N PRO A 67 -6.01 5.07 0.65
CA PRO A 67 -5.39 4.61 1.90
C PRO A 67 -3.88 4.47 1.77
N GLN A 68 -3.35 3.95 0.66
CA GLN A 68 -1.90 3.83 0.51
C GLN A 68 -1.21 5.19 0.32
N ARG A 69 -1.86 6.18 -0.30
CA ARG A 69 -1.29 7.54 -0.37
C ARG A 69 -1.04 8.08 1.04
N VAL A 70 -2.03 7.97 1.92
CA VAL A 70 -1.91 8.42 3.32
C VAL A 70 -0.85 7.60 4.07
N LEU A 71 -0.88 6.27 3.90
CA LEU A 71 0.12 5.36 4.48
C LEU A 71 1.55 5.75 4.08
N LYS A 72 1.80 5.84 2.77
CA LYS A 72 3.12 6.15 2.19
C LYS A 72 3.59 7.54 2.64
N THR A 73 2.71 8.52 2.72
CA THR A 73 3.04 9.86 3.24
C THR A 73 3.42 9.82 4.71
N ALA A 74 2.67 9.10 5.54
CA ALA A 74 2.97 8.97 6.97
C ALA A 74 4.33 8.30 7.21
N ILE A 75 4.64 7.24 6.46
CA ILE A 75 5.97 6.60 6.49
C ILE A 75 7.06 7.58 6.09
N LYS A 76 6.87 8.33 4.99
CA LYS A 76 7.85 9.33 4.53
C LYS A 76 8.10 10.41 5.58
N HIS A 77 7.06 10.91 6.24
CA HIS A 77 7.20 11.92 7.28
C HIS A 77 7.94 11.37 8.50
N ALA A 78 7.62 10.15 8.95
CA ALA A 78 8.31 9.53 10.08
C ALA A 78 9.80 9.27 9.77
N CYS A 79 10.09 8.73 8.59
CA CYS A 79 11.46 8.54 8.10
C CYS A 79 12.22 9.87 8.00
N HIS A 80 11.58 10.92 7.48
CA HIS A 80 12.18 12.24 7.38
C HIS A 80 12.49 12.86 8.76
N ALA A 81 11.61 12.67 9.74
CA ALA A 81 11.85 13.13 11.11
C ALA A 81 13.10 12.48 11.72
N ASP A 82 13.31 11.18 11.50
CA ASP A 82 14.53 10.50 11.96
C ASP A 82 15.79 11.05 11.29
N VAL A 83 15.74 11.29 9.98
CA VAL A 83 16.84 11.91 9.23
C VAL A 83 17.17 13.30 9.77
N VAL A 84 16.16 14.12 10.05
CA VAL A 84 16.35 15.46 10.63
C VAL A 84 16.93 15.38 12.03
N ASN A 85 16.39 14.50 12.88
CA ASN A 85 16.88 14.33 14.25
C ASN A 85 18.34 13.88 14.26
N GLU A 86 18.70 12.91 13.42
CA GLU A 86 20.06 12.44 13.28
C GLU A 86 21.01 13.54 12.79
N ALA A 87 20.63 14.28 11.74
CA ALA A 87 21.41 15.39 11.23
C ALA A 87 21.66 16.45 12.32
N LEU A 88 20.62 16.79 13.10
CA LEU A 88 20.74 17.76 14.19
C LEU A 88 21.66 17.27 15.32
N GLN A 89 21.66 15.98 15.64
CA GLN A 89 22.58 15.43 16.64
C GLN A 89 24.03 15.46 16.15
N LEU A 90 24.25 15.12 14.87
CA LEU A 90 25.59 15.18 14.26
C LEU A 90 26.12 16.61 14.20
N LEU A 91 25.27 17.59 13.87
CA LEU A 91 25.65 19.01 13.85
C LEU A 91 26.02 19.56 15.23
N LYS A 92 25.41 19.05 16.31
CA LYS A 92 25.72 19.48 17.68
C LYS A 92 27.00 18.88 18.24
N THR A 93 27.40 17.72 17.73
CA THR A 93 28.49 16.91 18.30
C THR A 93 29.79 17.02 17.52
N ARG A 94 29.73 17.46 16.26
CA ARG A 94 30.89 17.56 15.37
C ARG A 94 31.44 18.98 15.30
N GLY A 95 32.74 19.08 15.01
CA GLY A 95 33.42 20.37 14.79
C GLY A 95 33.05 20.99 13.45
N ASP A 96 33.26 22.31 13.34
CA ASP A 96 33.03 23.07 12.11
C ASP A 96 33.85 22.50 10.94
N GLY A 97 33.20 22.30 9.79
CA GLY A 97 33.83 21.80 8.56
C GLY A 97 33.77 20.28 8.35
N GLU A 98 33.21 19.52 9.29
CA GLU A 98 33.01 18.07 9.09
C GLU A 98 31.82 17.74 8.18
N VAL A 99 31.99 16.72 7.33
CA VAL A 99 30.91 16.21 6.49
C VAL A 99 29.91 15.41 7.34
N VAL A 100 28.64 15.81 7.31
CA VAL A 100 27.55 15.09 7.95
C VAL A 100 27.14 13.89 7.09
N LEU A 101 27.46 12.69 7.58
CA LEU A 101 27.04 11.43 6.97
C LEU A 101 25.95 10.78 7.82
N LEU A 102 24.78 10.60 7.23
CA LEU A 102 23.66 9.90 7.84
C LEU A 102 23.86 8.38 7.74
N ASP A 103 23.51 7.66 8.80
CA ASP A 103 23.47 6.21 8.86
C ASP A 103 22.32 5.68 8.00
N ARG A 104 22.71 5.00 6.93
CA ARG A 104 21.82 4.36 5.95
C ARG A 104 21.98 2.84 5.98
N THR A 105 22.60 2.30 7.01
CA THR A 105 22.78 0.84 7.14
C THR A 105 21.42 0.16 7.25
N VAL A 106 21.34 -1.05 6.70
CA VAL A 106 20.11 -1.84 6.73
C VAL A 106 19.66 -2.11 8.17
N GLY A 107 20.60 -2.31 9.10
CA GLY A 107 20.30 -2.48 10.52
C GLY A 107 19.54 -1.29 11.10
N THR A 108 20.10 -0.08 10.95
CA THR A 108 19.48 1.15 11.46
C THR A 108 18.13 1.43 10.80
N LEU A 109 18.02 1.27 9.48
CA LEU A 109 16.75 1.50 8.78
C LEU A 109 15.68 0.47 9.20
N ARG A 110 16.07 -0.80 9.36
CA ARG A 110 15.17 -1.86 9.84
C ARG A 110 14.66 -1.56 11.24
N ASP A 111 15.53 -1.12 12.14
CA ASP A 111 15.17 -0.89 13.54
C ASP A 111 14.29 0.37 13.71
N ARG A 112 14.40 1.36 12.81
CA ARG A 112 13.49 2.52 12.72
C ARG A 112 12.13 2.18 12.09
N THR A 113 12.07 1.19 11.20
CA THR A 113 10.88 0.85 10.41
C THR A 113 9.61 0.56 11.26
N PRO A 114 9.67 -0.17 12.39
CA PRO A 114 8.52 -0.38 13.25
C PRO A 114 7.83 0.93 13.67
N HIS A 115 8.60 1.96 14.01
CA HIS A 115 8.04 3.27 14.37
C HIS A 115 7.28 3.88 13.18
N TRP A 116 7.85 3.82 11.97
CA TRP A 116 7.22 4.35 10.76
C TRP A 116 5.91 3.62 10.45
N LEU A 117 5.88 2.30 10.62
CA LEU A 117 4.68 1.48 10.41
C LEU A 117 3.59 1.79 11.43
N ILE A 118 3.94 2.04 12.70
CA ILE A 118 2.97 2.48 13.72
C ILE A 118 2.36 3.82 13.34
N LYS A 119 3.19 4.81 12.97
CA LYS A 119 2.69 6.12 12.50
C LYS A 119 1.79 5.99 11.28
N ALA A 120 2.14 5.09 10.37
CA ALA A 120 1.36 4.83 9.17
C ALA A 120 0.02 4.18 9.50
N HIS A 121 0.01 3.18 10.38
CA HIS A 121 -1.20 2.55 10.89
C HIS A 121 -2.14 3.59 11.52
N ASP A 122 -1.65 4.41 12.44
CA ASP A 122 -2.45 5.45 13.10
C ASP A 122 -3.01 6.48 12.11
N ALA A 123 -2.26 6.75 11.03
CA ALA A 123 -2.71 7.65 9.98
C ALA A 123 -3.86 7.05 9.16
N ILE A 124 -3.85 5.75 8.86
CA ILE A 124 -4.87 5.08 8.04
C ILE A 124 -6.03 4.48 8.84
N ASN A 125 -5.88 4.26 10.14
CA ASN A 125 -6.90 3.70 11.01
C ASN A 125 -7.99 4.73 11.38
N LYS A 126 -8.58 5.34 10.35
CA LYS A 126 -9.60 6.40 10.44
C LYS A 126 -10.72 6.09 9.47
N GLN A 127 -11.93 5.86 9.99
CA GLN A 127 -13.10 5.53 9.19
C GLN A 127 -13.43 6.58 8.12
N SER A 128 -13.07 7.84 8.35
CA SER A 128 -13.29 8.96 7.44
C SER A 128 -12.49 8.87 6.14
N LEU A 129 -11.41 8.09 6.09
CA LEU A 129 -10.60 7.90 4.88
C LEU A 129 -11.30 7.02 3.84
N ILE A 130 -12.17 6.12 4.28
CA ILE A 130 -12.91 5.18 3.42
C ILE A 130 -14.17 5.84 2.85
N LYS A 131 -14.76 6.80 3.57
CA LYS A 131 -16.02 7.46 3.21
C LYS A 131 -15.86 8.66 2.26
N LYS A 132 -14.66 8.90 1.72
CA LYS A 132 -14.34 10.12 0.95
C LYS A 132 -14.58 9.98 -0.56
N VAL A 133 -15.47 9.08 -0.97
CA VAL A 133 -15.90 8.86 -2.36
C VAL A 133 -17.41 8.93 -2.43
#